data_AF-A0AAP4X650-F1
#
_entry.id   AF-A0AAP4X650-F1
#
_cell.length_a   1.000
_cell.length_b   1.000
_cell.length_c   1.000
_cell.angle_alpha   90.00
_cell.angle_beta   90.00
_cell.angle_gamma   90.00
#
_symmetry.space_group_name_H-M   'P 1'
#
loop_
_entity.id
_entity.type
_entity.pdbx_description
1 polymer ?
#
loop_
_entity_poly.entity_id
_entity_poly.type
_entity_poly.pdbx_seq_one_letter_code
_entity_poly.pdbx_strand_id
1 'polypeptide(L)'
;MISRTNNYDYFKPFKRKPAVMPHIQTAQYLIQLEQQLKQSDLWSGSTPSDTALASTAPFACDSLRFEQWLQFIFIQKMGQLIEQCLPLPTQISLTPMAEQAWVNHGDLTALVELLTQIDNFLTRQ
;
A
#
# COMPACT_ATOMS: atom_id res chain seq x y z
N MET A 1 8.32 -55.28 -2.20
CA MET A 1 7.44 -54.64 -3.20
C MET A 1 6.04 -54.67 -2.61
N ILE A 2 5.33 -53.58 -2.28
CA ILE A 2 5.40 -52.17 -2.63
C ILE A 2 4.74 -51.42 -1.47
N SER A 3 5.35 -50.33 -1.01
CA SER A 3 4.80 -49.36 -0.06
C SER A 3 3.60 -48.61 -0.65
N ARG A 4 2.76 -48.01 0.22
CA ARG A 4 2.12 -46.66 0.14
C ARG A 4 0.68 -46.69 0.67
N THR A 5 0.17 -45.73 1.43
CA THR A 5 0.68 -44.54 2.14
C THR A 5 -0.48 -44.11 3.03
N ASN A 6 -0.18 -43.81 4.29
CA ASN A 6 -1.12 -43.25 5.26
C ASN A 6 -1.53 -41.85 4.79
N ASN A 7 -2.81 -41.65 4.45
CA ASN A 7 -3.35 -40.35 4.04
C ASN A 7 -3.96 -39.65 5.26
N TYR A 8 -3.09 -39.03 6.05
CA TYR A 8 -3.49 -37.98 6.97
C TYR A 8 -2.93 -36.65 6.44
N ASP A 9 -3.67 -35.58 6.72
CA ASP A 9 -3.27 -34.18 6.59
C ASP A 9 -3.74 -33.45 5.31
N TYR A 10 -5.05 -33.16 5.26
CA TYR A 10 -5.61 -32.08 4.44
C TYR A 10 -6.51 -31.15 5.24
N PHE A 11 -6.04 -30.74 6.41
CA PHE A 11 -6.49 -29.51 7.07
C PHE A 11 -5.26 -28.86 7.70
N LYS A 12 -4.51 -28.10 6.89
CA LYS A 12 -3.63 -27.07 7.45
C LYS A 12 -4.52 -25.90 7.85
N PRO A 13 -4.76 -25.62 9.14
CA PRO A 13 -5.25 -24.31 9.52
C PRO A 13 -4.20 -23.31 9.06
N PHE A 14 -4.58 -22.36 8.20
CA PHE A 14 -3.76 -21.18 7.93
C PHE A 14 -3.54 -20.47 9.27
N LYS A 15 -2.41 -20.76 9.91
CA LYS A 15 -1.96 -20.04 11.11
C LYS A 15 -1.70 -18.61 10.64
N ARG A 16 -2.69 -17.72 10.79
CA ARG A 16 -2.48 -16.27 10.69
C ARG A 16 -1.33 -15.95 11.64
N LYS A 17 -0.18 -15.57 11.08
CA LYS A 17 0.96 -15.12 11.90
C LYS A 17 0.49 -13.87 12.64
N PRO A 18 0.85 -13.69 13.92
CA PRO A 18 0.53 -12.45 14.61
C PRO A 18 1.21 -11.28 13.89
N ALA A 19 0.45 -10.20 13.67
CA ALA A 19 0.98 -8.99 13.06
C ALA A 19 2.15 -8.45 13.91
N VAL A 20 3.30 -8.26 13.28
CA VAL A 20 4.48 -7.66 13.94
C VAL A 20 4.24 -6.15 14.05
N MET A 21 4.72 -5.48 15.11
CA MET A 21 4.50 -4.04 15.38
C MET A 21 4.57 -3.12 14.14
N PRO A 22 5.48 -3.33 13.17
CA PRO A 22 5.52 -2.52 11.95
C PRO A 22 4.23 -2.54 11.12
N HIS A 23 3.58 -3.70 11.02
CA HIS A 23 2.36 -3.87 10.24
C HIS A 23 1.19 -3.09 10.86
N ILE A 24 1.13 -3.03 12.20
CA ILE A 24 0.07 -2.30 12.90
C ILE A 24 0.20 -0.79 12.64
N GLN A 25 1.41 -0.25 12.79
CA GLN A 25 1.67 1.17 12.54
C GLN A 25 1.44 1.52 11.07
N THR A 26 1.88 0.68 10.12
CA THR A 26 1.59 0.89 8.70
C THR A 26 0.10 0.86 8.41
N ALA A 27 -0.67 -0.05 9.00
CA ALA A 27 -2.13 -0.08 8.83
C ALA A 27 -2.78 1.23 9.30
N GLN A 28 -2.34 1.80 10.43
CA GLN A 28 -2.81 3.09 10.93
C GLN A 28 -2.50 4.22 9.93
N TYR A 29 -1.30 4.22 9.35
CA TYR A 29 -0.96 5.19 8.31
C TYR A 29 -1.81 5.05 7.05
N LEU A 30 -2.14 3.81 6.61
CA LEU A 30 -3.02 3.62 5.45
C LEU A 30 -4.42 4.19 5.70
N ILE A 31 -4.96 4.01 6.91
CA ILE A 31 -6.26 4.57 7.31
C ILE A 31 -6.22 6.10 7.30
N GLN A 32 -5.16 6.69 7.87
CA GLN A 32 -4.97 8.15 7.87
C GLN A 32 -4.82 8.69 6.44
N LEU A 33 -4.09 7.96 5.58
CA LEU A 33 -3.86 8.35 4.19
C LEU A 33 -5.19 8.38 3.41
N GLU A 34 -6.01 7.33 3.54
CA GLU A 34 -7.35 7.30 2.94
C GLU A 34 -8.22 8.48 3.43
N GLN A 35 -8.21 8.75 4.74
CA GLN A 35 -8.99 9.86 5.31
C GLN A 35 -8.54 11.22 4.76
N GLN A 36 -7.23 11.47 4.71
CA GLN A 36 -6.69 12.72 4.18
C GLN A 36 -6.98 12.88 2.69
N LEU A 37 -6.81 11.82 1.89
CA LEU A 37 -7.15 11.85 0.46
C LEU A 37 -8.64 12.19 0.24
N LYS A 38 -9.54 11.67 1.08
CA LYS A 38 -10.97 12.02 1.03
C LYS A 38 -11.25 13.46 1.46
N GLN A 39 -10.60 13.94 2.53
CA GLN A 39 -10.76 15.31 3.02
C GLN A 39 -10.24 16.35 2.03
N SER A 40 -9.25 15.98 1.21
CA SER A 40 -8.66 16.81 0.17
C SER A 40 -9.33 16.67 -1.20
N ASP A 41 -10.47 15.96 -1.31
CA ASP A 41 -11.17 15.67 -2.57
C ASP A 41 -10.30 14.96 -3.64
N LEU A 42 -9.24 14.26 -3.21
CA LEU A 42 -8.32 13.50 -4.06
C LEU A 42 -8.73 12.02 -4.19
N TRP A 43 -9.66 11.55 -3.36
CA TRP A 43 -10.14 10.17 -3.41
C TRP A 43 -11.07 9.94 -4.59
N SER A 44 -10.77 8.96 -5.43
CA SER A 44 -11.57 8.65 -6.60
C SER A 44 -12.68 7.64 -6.28
N GLY A 45 -13.92 7.95 -6.68
CA GLY A 45 -15.04 7.01 -6.61
C GLY A 45 -15.08 6.00 -7.76
N SER A 46 -14.28 6.20 -8.80
CA SER A 46 -14.22 5.35 -9.99
C SER A 46 -12.88 4.63 -10.08
N THR A 47 -12.91 3.30 -10.14
CA THR A 47 -11.71 2.49 -10.37
C THR A 47 -11.13 2.79 -11.76
N PRO A 48 -9.81 3.00 -11.89
CA PRO A 48 -9.13 3.10 -13.19
C PRO A 48 -9.28 1.82 -14.02
N SER A 49 -8.98 1.90 -15.32
CA SER A 49 -8.99 0.71 -16.17
C SER A 49 -7.91 -0.28 -15.75
N ASP A 50 -8.14 -1.57 -16.00
CA ASP A 50 -7.16 -2.63 -15.77
C ASP A 50 -5.83 -2.35 -16.48
N THR A 51 -5.90 -1.73 -17.67
CA THR A 51 -4.71 -1.31 -18.43
C THR A 51 -3.88 -0.25 -17.72
N ALA A 52 -4.52 0.71 -17.03
CA ALA A 52 -3.83 1.73 -16.26
C ALA A 52 -3.24 1.16 -14.96
N LEU A 53 -3.96 0.25 -14.31
CA LEU A 53 -3.48 -0.45 -13.11
C LEU A 53 -2.31 -1.41 -13.41
N ALA A 54 -2.21 -1.90 -14.65
CA ALA A 54 -1.14 -2.80 -15.09
C ALA A 54 0.15 -2.09 -15.55
N SER A 55 0.23 -0.76 -15.45
CA SER A 55 1.46 -0.03 -15.84
C SER A 55 2.67 -0.49 -15.02
N THR A 56 3.79 -0.64 -15.71
CA THR A 56 5.09 -1.00 -15.11
C THR A 56 5.96 0.23 -14.81
N ALA A 57 5.52 1.43 -15.19
CA ALA A 57 6.24 2.66 -14.89
C ALA A 57 6.26 2.91 -13.37
N PRO A 58 7.32 3.53 -12.83
CA PRO A 58 7.32 4.00 -11.44
C PRO A 58 6.10 4.88 -11.17
N PHE A 59 5.38 4.57 -10.09
CA PHE A 59 4.13 5.27 -9.72
C PHE A 59 3.03 5.23 -10.79
N ALA A 60 3.13 4.36 -11.81
CA ALA A 60 2.24 4.35 -12.98
C ALA A 60 2.00 5.76 -13.55
N CYS A 61 3.01 6.62 -13.54
CA CYS A 61 2.88 8.06 -13.85
C CYS A 61 2.49 8.35 -15.30
N ASP A 62 2.56 7.34 -16.17
CA ASP A 62 2.12 7.37 -17.56
C ASP A 62 0.60 7.18 -17.72
N SER A 63 -0.08 6.65 -16.70
CA SER A 63 -1.46 6.17 -16.81
C SER A 63 -2.37 6.56 -15.64
N LEU A 64 -1.80 6.94 -14.48
CA LEU A 64 -2.53 7.33 -13.29
C LEU A 64 -2.05 8.68 -12.75
N ARG A 65 -3.00 9.42 -12.16
CA ARG A 65 -2.64 10.51 -11.24
C ARG A 65 -2.09 9.92 -9.95
N PHE A 66 -1.23 10.67 -9.26
CA PHE A 66 -0.52 10.17 -8.09
C PHE A 66 -1.46 9.73 -6.96
N GLU A 67 -2.53 10.48 -6.71
CA GLU A 67 -3.56 10.11 -5.72
C GLU A 67 -4.32 8.82 -6.09
N GLN A 68 -4.52 8.55 -7.39
CA GLN A 68 -5.11 7.30 -7.85
C GLN A 68 -4.13 6.15 -7.67
N TRP A 69 -2.84 6.38 -7.93
CA TRP A 69 -1.81 5.38 -7.63
C TRP A 69 -1.75 5.07 -6.12
N LEU A 70 -1.82 6.09 -5.27
CA LEU A 70 -1.89 5.91 -3.81
C LEU A 70 -3.10 5.05 -3.41
N GLN A 71 -4.28 5.38 -3.92
CA GLN A 71 -5.51 4.67 -3.61
C GLN A 71 -5.53 3.21 -4.11
N PHE A 72 -5.32 3.02 -5.41
CA PHE A 72 -5.63 1.74 -6.06
C PHE A 72 -4.45 0.76 -6.09
N ILE A 73 -3.22 1.26 -5.95
CA ILE A 73 -2.02 0.42 -5.99
C ILE A 73 -1.35 0.38 -4.63
N PHE A 74 -0.97 1.54 -4.08
CA PHE A 74 -0.18 1.58 -2.86
C PHE A 74 -0.95 1.05 -1.64
N ILE A 75 -2.12 1.62 -1.32
CA ILE A 75 -2.93 1.21 -0.17
C ILE A 75 -3.30 -0.28 -0.27
N GLN A 76 -3.77 -0.72 -1.45
CA GLN A 76 -4.14 -2.11 -1.69
C GLN A 76 -2.97 -3.08 -1.49
N LYS A 77 -1.81 -2.76 -2.06
CA LYS A 77 -0.59 -3.59 -1.93
C LYS A 77 -0.11 -3.67 -0.50
N MET A 78 -0.03 -2.54 0.21
CA MET A 78 0.41 -2.52 1.61
C MET A 78 -0.57 -3.27 2.52
N GLY A 79 -1.88 -3.13 2.29
CA GLY A 79 -2.92 -3.89 2.98
C GLY A 79 -2.75 -5.41 2.82
N GLN A 80 -2.50 -5.89 1.61
CA GLN A 80 -2.24 -7.31 1.35
C GLN A 80 -1.01 -7.84 2.08
N LEU A 81 0.09 -7.07 2.10
CA LEU A 81 1.30 -7.45 2.83
C LEU A 81 1.04 -7.55 4.34
N ILE A 82 0.27 -6.62 4.89
CA ILE A 82 -0.14 -6.60 6.30
C ILE A 82 -1.01 -7.82 6.64
N GLU A 83 -2.06 -8.09 5.86
CA GLU A 83 -2.96 -9.22 6.06
C GLU A 83 -2.22 -10.57 6.04
N GLN A 84 -1.20 -10.68 5.20
CA GLN A 84 -0.40 -11.88 5.04
C GLN A 84 0.83 -11.91 5.97
N CYS A 85 1.06 -10.86 6.76
CA CYS A 85 2.24 -10.69 7.60
C CYS A 85 3.55 -10.91 6.83
N LEU A 86 3.61 -10.37 5.61
CA LEU A 86 4.78 -10.39 4.74
C LEU A 86 5.67 -9.18 5.01
N PRO A 87 6.98 -9.28 4.74
CA PRO A 87 7.89 -8.14 4.89
C PRO A 87 7.38 -6.90 4.16
N LEU A 88 7.36 -5.77 4.88
CA LEU A 88 7.00 -4.49 4.32
C LEU A 88 8.15 -3.95 3.46
N PRO A 89 7.85 -3.31 2.32
CA PRO A 89 8.86 -2.66 1.50
C PRO A 89 9.54 -1.53 2.25
N THR A 90 10.88 -1.51 2.22
CA THR A 90 11.71 -0.49 2.88
C THR A 90 12.27 0.54 1.90
N GLN A 91 12.16 0.28 0.60
CA GLN A 91 12.62 1.16 -0.47
C GLN A 91 11.42 1.83 -1.15
N ILE A 92 10.83 2.82 -0.47
CA ILE A 92 9.73 3.63 -0.99
C ILE A 92 10.07 5.10 -0.74
N SER A 93 9.71 5.96 -1.71
CA SER A 93 9.84 7.40 -1.58
C SER A 93 8.61 8.10 -2.19
N LEU A 94 7.58 8.28 -1.37
CA LEU A 94 6.30 8.90 -1.75
C LEU A 94 6.40 10.42 -1.77
N THR A 95 7.09 10.98 -0.78
CA THR A 95 7.19 12.42 -0.54
C THR A 95 7.67 13.21 -1.75
N PRO A 96 8.82 12.89 -2.39
CA PRO A 96 9.26 13.68 -3.54
C PRO A 96 8.28 13.61 -4.71
N MET A 97 7.62 12.46 -4.91
CA MET A 97 6.59 12.32 -5.95
C MET A 97 5.35 13.17 -5.61
N ALA A 98 4.96 13.23 -4.34
CA ALA A 98 3.85 14.04 -3.86
C ALA A 98 4.10 15.54 -4.10
N GLU A 99 5.28 16.03 -3.74
CA GLU A 99 5.69 17.42 -3.96
C GLU A 99 5.64 17.81 -5.43
N GLN A 100 6.02 16.90 -6.33
CA GLN A 100 5.93 17.11 -7.78
C GLN A 100 4.49 17.06 -8.29
N ALA A 101 3.70 16.06 -7.87
CA ALA A 101 2.33 15.88 -8.33
C ALA A 101 1.39 16.99 -7.86
N TRP A 102 1.65 17.54 -6.67
CA TRP A 102 0.77 18.48 -6.01
C TRP A 102 1.25 19.93 -5.98
N VAL A 103 2.29 20.27 -6.76
CA VAL A 103 2.85 21.63 -6.81
C VAL A 103 1.82 22.73 -7.13
N ASN A 104 0.76 22.39 -7.87
CA ASN A 104 -0.32 23.32 -8.26
C ASN A 104 -1.64 23.07 -7.50
N HIS A 105 -1.64 22.23 -6.47
CA HIS A 105 -2.83 22.01 -5.65
C HIS A 105 -2.93 23.06 -4.54
N GLY A 106 -4.07 23.09 -3.85
CA GLY A 106 -4.23 23.88 -2.63
C GLY A 106 -3.33 23.40 -1.49
N ASP A 107 -3.64 23.82 -0.26
CA ASP A 107 -2.88 23.37 0.90
C ASP A 107 -3.07 21.86 1.14
N LEU A 108 -2.03 21.09 0.82
CA LEU A 108 -1.92 19.66 1.08
C LEU A 108 -0.77 19.34 2.04
N THR A 109 -0.33 20.33 2.82
CA THR A 109 0.84 20.20 3.71
C THR A 109 0.71 19.01 4.66
N ALA A 110 -0.45 18.86 5.31
CA ALA A 110 -0.71 17.74 6.23
C ALA A 110 -0.63 16.37 5.54
N LEU A 111 -1.07 16.28 4.28
CA LEU A 111 -1.01 15.04 3.50
C LEU A 111 0.43 14.72 3.09
N VAL A 112 1.22 15.71 2.67
CA VAL A 112 2.64 15.53 2.36
C VAL A 112 3.45 15.14 3.60
N GLU A 113 3.17 15.76 4.76
CA GLU A 113 3.76 15.39 6.04
C GLU A 113 3.43 13.95 6.44
N LEU A 114 2.20 13.50 6.20
CA LEU A 114 1.81 12.11 6.44
C LEU A 114 2.60 11.14 5.54
N LEU A 115 2.76 11.46 4.25
CA LEU A 115 3.60 10.66 3.34
C LEU A 115 5.06 10.63 3.78
N THR A 116 5.57 11.74 4.31
CA THR A 116 6.93 11.84 4.88
C THR A 116 7.09 10.94 6.09
N GLN A 117 6.09 10.87 6.96
CA GLN A 117 6.08 9.95 8.11
C GLN A 117 6.08 8.49 7.65
N ILE A 118 5.30 8.15 6.63
CA ILE A 118 5.26 6.80 6.04
C ILE A 118 6.63 6.42 5.47
N ASP A 119 7.25 7.28 4.65
CA ASP A 119 8.57 7.03 4.05
C ASP A 119 9.63 6.77 5.13
N ASN A 120 9.69 7.65 6.14
CA ASN A 120 10.64 7.53 7.25
C ASN A 120 10.40 6.27 8.08
N PHE A 121 9.14 5.90 8.31
CA PHE A 121 8.79 4.72 9.06
C PHE A 121 9.19 3.43 8.34
N LEU A 122 8.88 3.33 7.04
CA LEU A 122 9.16 2.15 6.22
C LEU A 122 10.66 1.97 5.95
N THR A 123 11.41 3.07 5.76
CA THR A 123 12.86 3.03 5.53
C THR A 123 13.64 2.50 6.73
N ARG A 124 13.08 2.58 7.94
CA ARG A 124 13.73 2.19 9.20
C ARG A 124 13.42 0.76 9.66
N GLN A 125 12.62 0.01 8.89
CA GLN A 125 12.31 -1.39 9.17
C GLN A 125 13.46 -2.30 8.74
#